data_AF-A0A2A9DM64-F1
#
_entry.id   AF-A0A2A9DM64-F1
#
_cell.length_a   1.000
_cell.length_b   1.000
_cell.length_c   1.000
_cell.angle_alpha   90.00
_cell.angle_beta   90.00
_cell.angle_gamma   90.00
#
_symmetry.space_group_name_H-M   'P 1'
#
loop_
_entity.id
_entity.type
_entity.pdbx_description
1 polymer ?
#
loop_
_entity_poly.entity_id
_entity_poly.type
_entity_poly.pdbx_seq_one_letter_code
_entity_poly.pdbx_strand_id
1 'polypeptide(L)'
;MTTAARTYEYLGLHQQSGEEYTEWLLHAQCRNFDPDILFVEGRHQREAARYCDGCPVKARCLAEALNTETEYGVWGGKTARQRRSLRRQHPKVVDWRDFISEHVDAGGDLASL
;
A
#
# COMPACT_ATOMS: atom_id res chain seq x y z
N MET A 1 -5.15 40.39 -8.54
CA MET A 1 -4.42 39.10 -8.62
C MET A 1 -3.17 39.25 -7.78
N THR A 2 -3.17 38.65 -6.58
CA THR A 2 -2.31 39.04 -5.45
C THR A 2 -0.89 38.45 -5.55
N THR A 3 0.11 39.26 -5.23
CA THR A 3 1.57 39.04 -5.29
C THR A 3 2.06 37.69 -4.72
N ALA A 4 1.29 37.06 -3.83
CA ALA A 4 1.62 35.76 -3.23
C ALA A 4 1.79 34.63 -4.26
N ALA A 5 1.02 34.63 -5.36
CA ALA A 5 1.11 33.57 -6.37
C ALA A 5 2.51 33.51 -7.04
N ARG A 6 3.15 34.67 -7.25
CA ARG A 6 4.48 34.77 -7.87
C ARG A 6 5.62 34.34 -6.95
N THR A 7 5.46 34.47 -5.64
CA THR A 7 6.48 34.02 -4.67
C THR A 7 6.54 32.49 -4.54
N TYR A 8 5.43 31.79 -4.80
CA TYR A 8 5.41 30.33 -4.76
C TYR A 8 6.09 29.68 -5.98
N GLU A 9 6.13 30.37 -7.12
CA GLU A 9 6.76 29.89 -8.35
C GLU A 9 8.30 29.90 -8.27
N TYR A 10 8.89 30.73 -7.41
CA TYR A 10 10.36 30.92 -7.29
C TYR A 10 11.05 29.97 -6.30
N LEU A 11 10.29 29.26 -5.45
CA LEU A 11 10.84 28.40 -4.40
C LEU A 11 11.01 26.92 -4.82
N GLY A 12 10.68 26.54 -6.07
CA GLY A 12 10.89 25.17 -6.56
C GLY A 12 10.11 24.10 -5.77
N LEU A 13 9.15 24.50 -4.92
CA LEU A 13 8.23 23.59 -4.26
C LEU A 13 7.13 23.25 -5.26
N HIS A 14 7.48 22.41 -6.24
CA HIS A 14 6.48 21.61 -6.92
C HIS A 14 5.83 20.73 -5.86
N GLN A 15 4.69 21.19 -5.36
CA GLN A 15 3.70 20.32 -4.78
C GLN A 15 3.34 19.30 -5.87
N GLN A 16 4.05 18.17 -5.90
CA GLN A 16 3.59 16.99 -6.61
C GLN A 16 2.33 16.51 -5.89
N SER A 17 1.23 17.16 -6.25
CA SER A 17 -0.13 16.62 -6.37
C SER A 17 -0.46 15.46 -5.43
N GLY A 18 -1.09 15.76 -4.29
CA GLY A 18 -1.81 14.75 -3.51
C GLY A 18 -2.88 13.97 -4.31
N GLU A 19 -3.21 14.43 -5.52
CA GLU A 19 -4.10 13.79 -6.49
C GLU A 19 -3.45 12.56 -7.18
N GLU A 20 -2.15 12.60 -7.51
CA GLU A 20 -1.46 11.48 -8.18
C GLU A 20 -1.09 10.35 -7.20
N TYR A 21 -0.85 10.70 -5.93
CA TYR A 21 -0.54 9.74 -4.87
C TYR A 21 -1.68 8.75 -4.59
N THR A 22 -2.92 9.13 -4.89
CA THR A 22 -4.13 8.37 -4.54
C THR A 22 -4.86 7.75 -5.73
N GLU A 23 -4.47 8.05 -6.97
CA GLU A 23 -5.14 7.53 -8.18
C GLU A 23 -5.24 6.00 -8.19
N TRP A 24 -4.17 5.31 -7.80
CA TRP A 24 -4.17 3.85 -7.73
C TRP A 24 -5.22 3.30 -6.76
N LEU A 25 -5.57 4.03 -5.70
CA LEU A 25 -6.63 3.62 -4.77
C LEU A 25 -7.97 3.51 -5.49
N LEU A 26 -8.21 4.26 -6.57
CA LEU A 26 -9.41 4.20 -7.39
C LEU A 26 -9.63 2.79 -7.99
N HIS A 27 -8.55 2.06 -8.23
CA HIS A 27 -8.57 0.70 -8.79
C HIS A 27 -8.66 -0.42 -7.74
N ALA A 28 -8.73 -0.09 -6.44
CA ALA A 28 -8.86 -1.07 -5.37
C ALA A 28 -10.25 -1.74 -5.38
N GLN A 29 -10.30 -3.06 -5.49
CA GLN A 29 -11.56 -3.82 -5.48
C GLN A 29 -12.31 -3.70 -4.15
N CYS A 30 -11.58 -3.57 -3.04
CA CYS A 30 -12.18 -3.48 -1.70
C CYS A 30 -13.08 -2.26 -1.52
N ARG A 31 -12.98 -1.24 -2.39
CA ARG A 31 -13.87 -0.06 -2.39
C ARG A 31 -15.36 -0.39 -2.55
N ASN A 32 -15.65 -1.57 -3.11
CA ASN A 32 -17.01 -2.02 -3.41
C ASN A 32 -17.65 -2.80 -2.26
N PHE A 33 -16.96 -2.93 -1.13
CA PHE A 33 -17.43 -3.66 0.05
C PHE A 33 -17.41 -2.75 1.29
N ASP A 34 -18.01 -3.23 2.37
CA ASP A 34 -17.91 -2.57 3.67
C ASP A 34 -16.44 -2.51 4.12
N PRO A 35 -15.89 -1.33 4.46
CA PRO A 35 -14.50 -1.20 4.90
C PRO A 35 -14.18 -2.06 6.13
N ASP A 36 -15.14 -2.28 7.03
CA ASP A 36 -14.93 -3.02 8.28
C ASP A 36 -14.53 -4.49 8.04
N ILE A 37 -14.83 -5.01 6.85
CA ILE A 37 -14.45 -6.38 6.46
C ILE A 37 -12.94 -6.60 6.48
N LEU A 38 -12.15 -5.54 6.28
CA LEU A 38 -10.69 -5.60 6.31
C LEU A 38 -10.11 -5.42 7.71
N PHE A 39 -10.91 -5.01 8.70
CA PHE A 39 -10.47 -4.67 10.06
C PHE A 39 -10.96 -5.68 11.12
N VAL A 40 -11.25 -6.91 10.71
CA VAL A 40 -11.63 -8.01 11.60
C VAL A 40 -10.46 -8.51 12.48
N GLU A 41 -10.80 -9.27 13.53
CA GLU A 41 -9.82 -9.79 14.50
C GLU A 41 -9.51 -11.29 14.34
N GLY A 42 -8.36 -11.68 14.88
CA GLY A 42 -7.99 -13.09 15.07
C GLY A 42 -8.03 -13.92 13.79
N ARG A 43 -8.72 -15.07 13.85
CA ARG A 43 -8.80 -16.03 12.74
C ARG A 43 -9.49 -15.47 11.48
N HIS A 44 -10.37 -14.47 11.63
CA HIS A 44 -11.13 -13.89 10.52
C HIS A 44 -10.25 -13.05 9.59
N GLN A 45 -9.09 -12.57 10.05
CA GLN A 45 -8.15 -11.81 9.21
C GLN A 45 -7.65 -12.59 7.99
N ARG A 46 -7.53 -13.92 8.11
CA ARG A 46 -7.13 -14.77 6.97
C ARG A 46 -8.22 -14.88 5.91
N GLU A 47 -9.48 -14.85 6.32
CA GLU A 47 -10.61 -14.85 5.40
C GLU A 47 -10.75 -13.48 4.74
N ALA A 48 -10.63 -12.40 5.53
CA ALA A 48 -10.58 -11.03 5.02
C ALA A 48 -9.46 -10.82 3.98
N ALA A 49 -8.30 -11.47 4.14
CA ALA A 49 -7.21 -11.43 3.16
C ALA A 49 -7.61 -11.87 1.74
N ARG A 50 -8.64 -12.73 1.60
CA ARG A 50 -9.13 -13.19 0.30
C ARG A 50 -9.85 -12.10 -0.51
N TYR A 51 -10.34 -11.05 0.14
CA TYR A 51 -10.91 -9.89 -0.58
C TYR A 51 -9.86 -9.13 -1.41
N CYS A 52 -8.57 -9.39 -1.18
CA CYS A 52 -7.50 -8.84 -1.99
C CYS A 52 -7.15 -9.72 -3.20
N ASP A 53 -7.75 -10.90 -3.37
CA ASP A 53 -7.41 -11.81 -4.46
C ASP A 53 -7.87 -11.25 -5.82
N GLY A 54 -6.98 -11.27 -6.80
CA GLY A 54 -7.20 -10.63 -8.10
C GLY A 54 -7.23 -9.10 -8.08
N CYS A 55 -7.02 -8.45 -6.92
CA CYS A 55 -7.01 -6.99 -6.84
C CYS A 55 -5.80 -6.42 -7.62
N PRO A 56 -6.01 -5.55 -8.63
CA PRO A 56 -4.94 -5.08 -9.51
C PRO A 56 -3.88 -4.26 -8.76
N VAL A 57 -4.24 -3.72 -7.60
CA VAL A 57 -3.36 -2.88 -6.78
C VAL A 57 -2.82 -3.61 -5.54
N LYS A 58 -2.94 -4.94 -5.47
CA LYS A 58 -2.52 -5.76 -4.33
C LYS A 58 -1.05 -5.50 -3.94
N ALA A 59 -0.16 -5.42 -4.93
CA ALA A 59 1.27 -5.17 -4.74
C ALA A 59 1.54 -3.78 -4.15
N ARG A 60 1.04 -2.73 -4.79
CA ARG A 60 1.19 -1.34 -4.33
C ARG A 60 0.57 -1.14 -2.94
N CYS A 61 -0.61 -1.70 -2.70
CA CYS A 61 -1.28 -1.68 -1.40
C CYS A 61 -0.42 -2.32 -0.29
N LEU A 62 0.21 -3.45 -0.56
CA LEU A 62 1.10 -4.11 0.39
C LEU A 62 2.35 -3.25 0.65
N ALA A 63 2.95 -2.69 -0.40
CA ALA A 63 4.13 -1.82 -0.29
C ALA A 63 3.85 -0.59 0.58
N GLU A 64 2.73 0.11 0.35
CA GLU A 64 2.32 1.25 1.17
C GLU A 64 2.17 0.86 2.64
N ALA A 65 1.51 -0.26 2.93
CA ALA A 65 1.29 -0.71 4.30
C ALA A 65 2.57 -1.16 5.00
N LEU A 66 3.59 -1.57 4.25
CA LEU A 66 4.91 -1.92 4.79
C LEU A 66 5.77 -0.67 5.01
N ASN A 67 5.80 0.25 4.05
CA ASN A 67 6.53 1.53 4.13
C ASN A 67 6.01 2.43 5.28
N THR A 68 4.70 2.47 5.48
CA THR A 68 4.05 3.28 6.54
C THR A 68 3.92 2.55 7.88
N GLU A 69 4.41 1.32 7.96
CA GLU A 69 4.28 0.45 9.13
C GLU A 69 2.85 0.22 9.65
N THR A 70 1.83 0.41 8.81
CA THR A 70 0.41 0.30 9.18
C THR A 70 0.13 -0.92 10.06
N GLU A 71 -0.42 -0.67 11.26
CA GLU A 71 -0.48 -1.66 12.35
C GLU A 71 -1.70 -2.59 12.30
N TYR A 72 -2.83 -2.12 11.74
CA TYR A 72 -4.11 -2.81 11.80
C TYR A 72 -4.59 -3.27 10.43
N GLY A 73 -5.59 -4.14 10.42
CA GLY A 73 -6.29 -4.59 9.23
C GLY A 73 -5.48 -5.43 8.24
N VAL A 74 -6.17 -5.84 7.19
CA VAL A 74 -5.65 -6.55 6.03
C VAL A 74 -5.29 -5.55 4.94
N TRP A 75 -4.06 -5.65 4.45
CA TRP A 75 -3.53 -4.78 3.38
C TRP A 75 -2.79 -5.63 2.37
N GLY A 76 -3.11 -5.47 1.07
CA GLY A 76 -2.48 -6.24 -0.02
C GLY A 76 -2.52 -7.76 0.18
N GLY A 77 -3.57 -8.28 0.83
CA GLY A 77 -3.71 -9.71 1.13
C GLY A 77 -2.84 -10.23 2.28
N LYS A 78 -2.19 -9.35 3.06
CA LYS A 78 -1.44 -9.73 4.26
C LYS A 78 -2.07 -9.14 5.52
N THR A 79 -2.18 -9.98 6.54
CA THR A 79 -2.54 -9.57 7.90
C THR A 79 -1.43 -8.73 8.55
N ALA A 80 -1.77 -7.96 9.58
CA ALA A 80 -0.78 -7.20 10.37
C ALA A 80 0.38 -8.08 10.88
N ARG A 81 0.07 -9.30 11.34
CA ARG A 81 1.09 -10.27 11.79
C ARG A 81 2.04 -10.68 10.66
N GLN A 82 1.52 -10.94 9.46
CA GLN A 82 2.35 -11.29 8.31
C GLN A 82 3.23 -10.12 7.88
N ARG A 83 2.70 -8.89 7.83
CA ARG A 83 3.49 -7.68 7.54
C ARG A 83 4.63 -7.46 8.52
N ARG A 84 4.37 -7.63 9.83
CA ARG A 84 5.45 -7.60 10.85
C ARG A 84 6.49 -8.69 10.65
N SER A 85 6.08 -9.88 10.17
CA SER A 85 7.03 -10.95 9.85
C SER A 85 7.93 -10.57 8.68
N LEU A 86 7.34 -10.02 7.61
CA LEU A 86 8.08 -9.54 6.44
C LEU A 86 9.14 -8.50 6.82
N ARG A 87 8.75 -7.47 7.58
CA ARG A 87 9.70 -6.45 8.05
C ARG A 87 10.87 -7.02 8.87
N ARG A 88 10.61 -8.04 9.68
CA ARG A 88 11.67 -8.72 10.46
C ARG A 88 12.58 -9.59 9.61
N GLN A 89 12.06 -10.20 8.56
CA GLN A 89 12.82 -11.04 7.64
C GLN A 89 13.69 -10.21 6.68
N HIS A 90 13.25 -8.98 6.35
CA HIS A 90 13.94 -8.07 5.44
C HIS A 90 14.31 -6.74 6.11
N PRO A 91 15.18 -6.73 7.14
CA PRO A 91 15.49 -5.53 7.92
C PRO A 91 16.28 -4.46 7.15
N LYS A 92 16.79 -4.79 5.95
CA LYS A 92 17.55 -3.87 5.10
C LYS A 92 16.71 -3.23 4.00
N VAL A 93 15.43 -3.62 3.85
CA VAL A 93 14.55 -3.05 2.83
C VAL A 93 14.07 -1.69 3.33
N VAL A 94 14.43 -0.65 2.57
CA VAL A 94 14.07 0.74 2.85
C VAL A 94 12.89 1.23 2.02
N ASP A 95 12.73 0.71 0.80
CA ASP A 95 11.53 0.94 -0.02
C ASP A 95 10.92 -0.41 -0.42
N TRP A 96 9.73 -0.67 0.10
CA TRP A 96 8.96 -1.87 -0.21
C TRP A 96 8.32 -1.84 -1.59
N ARG A 97 8.18 -0.68 -2.24
CA ARG A 97 7.66 -0.60 -3.62
C ARG A 97 8.65 -1.27 -4.57
N ASP A 98 9.92 -0.86 -4.50
CA ASP A 98 11.01 -1.41 -5.31
C ASP A 98 11.24 -2.89 -5.02
N PHE A 99 11.31 -3.26 -3.73
CA PHE A 99 11.49 -4.65 -3.33
C PHE A 99 10.36 -5.53 -3.88
N ILE A 100 9.11 -5.08 -3.84
CA ILE A 100 7.98 -5.87 -4.33
C ILE A 100 7.95 -5.94 -5.87
N SER A 101 8.20 -4.84 -6.58
CA SER A 101 8.20 -4.85 -8.05
C SER A 101 9.26 -5.81 -8.60
N GLU A 102 10.48 -5.79 -8.03
CA GLU A 102 11.55 -6.72 -8.42
C GLU A 102 11.14 -8.20 -8.26
N HIS A 103 10.38 -8.54 -7.21
CA HIS A 103 9.95 -9.92 -6.97
C HIS A 103 8.75 -10.33 -7.83
N VAL A 104 7.84 -9.39 -8.14
CA VAL A 104 6.69 -9.65 -9.01
C VAL A 104 7.14 -9.76 -10.47
N ASP A 105 8.02 -8.86 -10.94
CA ASP A 105 8.52 -8.84 -12.31
C ASP A 105 9.48 -10.02 -12.59
N ALA A 106 10.18 -10.53 -11.57
CA ALA A 106 10.96 -11.76 -11.66
C ALA A 106 10.10 -13.04 -11.80
N GLY A 107 8.77 -12.91 -11.93
CA GLY A 107 7.84 -14.03 -12.02
C GLY A 107 7.44 -14.64 -10.67
N GLY A 108 7.77 -13.97 -9.57
CA GLY A 108 7.31 -14.33 -8.23
C GLY A 108 5.89 -13.83 -7.95
N ASP A 109 5.16 -14.53 -7.09
CA ASP A 109 3.88 -14.06 -6.56
C ASP A 109 4.08 -13.40 -5.19
N LEU A 110 3.28 -12.38 -4.85
CA LEU A 110 3.19 -11.78 -3.53
C LEU A 110 2.90 -12.81 -2.42
N ALA A 111 2.31 -13.96 -2.78
CA ALA A 111 2.13 -15.08 -1.86
C ALA A 111 3.46 -15.70 -1.40
N SER A 112 4.52 -15.60 -2.21
CA SER A 112 5.85 -16.18 -1.97
C SER A 112 6.81 -15.25 -1.23
N LEU A 113 6.39 -14.00 -0.96
CA LEU A 113 7.00 -13.08 0.00
C LEU A 113 6.56 -13.42 1.42
#